data_AF-A0AAW8KHT0-F1
#
_entry.id   AF-A0AAW8KHT0-F1
#
_cell.length_a   1.000
_cell.length_b   1.000
_cell.length_c   1.000
_cell.angle_alpha   90.00
_cell.angle_beta   90.00
_cell.angle_gamma   90.00
#
_symmetry.space_group_name_H-M   'P 1'
#
loop_
_entity.id
_entity.type
_entity.pdbx_description
1 polymer ?
#
loop_
_entity_poly.entity_id
_entity_poly.type
_entity_poly.pdbx_seq_one_letter_code
_entity_poly.pdbx_strand_id
1 'polypeptide(L)'
;MNSIKDFGTPWNYSQSFTATYRAPFNKIPVLDFLNGNVSYNATYRWDRGADIADEVVGNSIANNAVWNLDSKINFETLYNKNK
;
A
#
# COMPACT_ATOMS: atom_id res chain seq x y z
N MET A 1 -32.72 4.11 -25.26
CA MET A 1 -31.31 3.83 -25.61
C MET A 1 -30.46 4.31 -24.44
N ASN A 2 -30.17 3.45 -23.47
CA ASN A 2 -29.39 3.85 -22.30
C ASN A 2 -27.94 3.52 -22.60
N SER A 3 -27.15 4.58 -22.78
CA SER A 3 -25.82 4.52 -23.32
C SER A 3 -24.90 3.83 -22.31
N ILE A 4 -24.27 2.73 -22.69
CA ILE A 4 -23.11 2.15 -21.98
C ILE A 4 -21.99 3.21 -21.79
N LYS A 5 -22.04 4.32 -22.54
CA LYS A 5 -21.17 5.49 -22.34
C LYS A 5 -21.38 6.24 -21.03
N ASP A 6 -22.52 6.11 -20.37
CA ASP A 6 -22.82 6.90 -19.16
C ASP A 6 -22.25 6.27 -17.88
N PHE A 7 -21.55 5.13 -18.00
CA PHE A 7 -20.82 4.38 -16.94
C PHE A 7 -21.61 4.04 -15.66
N GLY A 8 -22.88 4.43 -15.55
CA GLY A 8 -23.66 4.37 -14.32
C GLY A 8 -23.10 5.33 -13.26
N THR A 9 -23.91 5.66 -12.25
CA THR A 9 -23.40 6.37 -11.08
C THR A 9 -22.60 5.40 -10.20
N PRO A 10 -21.28 5.57 -10.01
CA PRO A 10 -20.50 4.70 -9.14
C PRO A 10 -21.04 4.82 -7.70
N TRP A 11 -21.46 3.69 -7.14
CA TRP A 11 -21.96 3.59 -5.77
C TRP A 11 -20.84 3.43 -4.73
N ASN A 12 -19.73 2.84 -5.17
CA ASN A 12 -18.56 2.56 -4.36
C ASN A 12 -17.32 2.72 -5.24
N TYR A 13 -16.30 3.40 -4.73
CA TYR A 13 -14.99 3.47 -5.36
C TYR A 13 -13.92 2.97 -4.40
N SER A 14 -13.28 1.84 -4.76
CA SER A 14 -12.19 1.26 -3.98
C SER A 14 -10.93 1.17 -4.83
N GLN A 15 -9.93 1.97 -4.50
CA GLN A 15 -8.61 1.94 -5.13
C GLN A 15 -7.59 1.39 -4.15
N SER A 16 -6.84 0.37 -4.54
CA SER A 16 -5.69 -0.12 -3.80
C SER A 16 -4.42 0.18 -4.57
N PHE A 17 -3.43 0.71 -3.86
CA PHE A 17 -2.09 0.99 -4.34
C PHE A 17 -1.12 0.20 -3.47
N THR A 18 -0.29 -0.62 -4.09
CA THR A 18 0.75 -1.38 -3.39
C THR A 18 2.08 -1.10 -4.07
N ALA A 19 3.01 -0.51 -3.32
CA ALA A 19 4.38 -0.32 -3.75
C ALA A 19 5.30 -1.13 -2.82
N THR A 20 6.24 -1.85 -3.42
CA THR A 20 7.29 -2.56 -2.68
C THR A 20 8.63 -2.11 -3.21
N TYR A 21 9.53 -1.73 -2.30
CA TYR A 21 10.88 -1.34 -2.62
C TYR A 21 11.85 -2.19 -1.80
N ARG A 22 12.67 -2.96 -2.51
CA ARG A 22 13.76 -3.71 -1.91
C ARG A 22 15.04 -2.91 -2.07
N ALA A 23 15.62 -2.50 -0.96
CA ALA A 23 16.87 -1.76 -0.98
C ALA A 23 18.02 -2.70 -1.41
N PRO A 24 18.81 -2.35 -2.44
CA PRO A 24 19.83 -3.23 -3.02
C PRO A 24 21.15 -3.16 -2.23
N PHE A 25 21.08 -3.34 -0.91
CA PHE A 25 22.26 -3.36 -0.03
C PHE A 25 23.23 -4.50 -0.38
N ASN A 26 22.71 -5.58 -0.97
CA ASN A 26 23.49 -6.69 -1.53
C ASN A 26 24.40 -6.32 -2.72
N LYS A 27 24.21 -5.16 -3.36
CA LYS A 27 25.10 -4.68 -4.43
C LYS A 27 26.30 -3.91 -3.91
N ILE A 28 26.24 -3.42 -2.68
CA ILE A 28 27.35 -2.73 -2.04
C ILE A 28 28.07 -3.79 -1.23
N PRO A 29 29.30 -4.21 -1.61
CA PRO A 29 29.99 -5.29 -0.92
C PRO A 29 30.04 -5.04 0.58
N VAL A 30 30.28 -3.80 1.01
CA VAL A 30 30.38 -3.41 2.42
C VAL A 30 29.06 -3.46 3.20
N LEU A 31 27.90 -3.61 2.55
CA LEU A 31 26.57 -3.60 3.17
C LEU A 31 25.77 -4.88 2.85
N ASP A 32 26.43 -5.92 2.35
CA ASP A 32 25.83 -7.21 1.97
C ASP A 32 25.17 -7.98 3.14
N PHE A 33 25.56 -7.66 4.36
CA PHE A 33 24.95 -8.18 5.60
C PHE A 33 23.60 -7.55 5.94
N LEU A 34 23.23 -6.44 5.30
CA LEU A 34 21.99 -5.74 5.58
C LEU A 34 20.97 -6.01 4.47
N ASN A 35 19.73 -6.32 4.84
CA ASN A 35 18.62 -6.48 3.91
C ASN A 35 17.48 -5.60 4.39
N GLY A 36 17.04 -4.67 3.54
CA GLY A 36 15.92 -3.79 3.82
C GLY A 36 14.86 -3.96 2.75
N ASN A 37 13.64 -4.22 3.20
CA ASN A 37 12.47 -4.26 2.34
C ASN A 37 11.42 -3.31 2.93
N VAL A 38 10.96 -2.37 2.13
CA VAL A 38 9.86 -1.49 2.51
C VAL A 38 8.68 -1.76 1.60
N SER A 39 7.48 -1.84 2.19
CA SER A 39 6.22 -1.93 1.47
C SER A 39 5.29 -0.84 1.94
N TYR A 40 4.58 -0.25 0.99
CA TYR A 40 3.57 0.76 1.23
C TYR A 40 2.27 0.29 0.57
N ASN A 41 1.25 0.11 1.38
CA ASN A 41 -0.09 -0.28 0.94
C ASN A 41 -1.06 0.85 1.30
N ALA A 42 -1.60 1.50 0.27
CA ALA A 42 -2.62 2.53 0.43
C ALA A 42 -3.94 2.04 -0.18
N THR A 43 -5.01 2.06 0.60
CA THR A 43 -6.36 1.71 0.17
C THR A 43 -7.26 2.91 0.38
N TYR A 44 -7.86 3.39 -0.70
CA TYR A 44 -8.85 4.46 -0.69
C TYR A 44 -10.22 3.86 -1.00
N ARG A 45 -11.17 4.01 -0.09
CA ARG A 45 -12.57 3.61 -0.28
C ARG A 45 -13.47 4.82 -0.11
N TRP A 46 -14.37 4.98 -1.07
CA TRP A 46 -15.44 5.96 -1.03
C TRP A 46 -16.74 5.18 -1.13
N ASP A 47 -17.56 5.29 -0.09
CA ASP A 47 -18.88 4.68 -0.01
C ASP A 47 -19.91 5.81 -0.06
N ARG A 48 -20.79 5.78 -1.06
CA ARG A 48 -21.93 6.70 -1.12
C ARG A 48 -22.84 6.44 0.08
N GLY A 49 -23.15 7.48 0.85
CA GLY A 49 -24.08 7.37 1.97
C GLY A 49 -25.46 6.91 1.50
N ALA A 50 -26.13 6.08 2.29
CA ALA A 50 -27.46 5.60 1.99
C ALA A 50 -28.48 6.74 2.19
N ASP A 51 -29.37 6.92 1.22
CA ASP A 51 -30.48 7.87 1.31
C ASP A 51 -31.61 7.19 2.09
N ILE A 52 -31.67 7.43 3.40
CA ILE A 52 -32.74 6.93 4.27
C ILE A 52 -33.69 8.11 4.47
N ALA A 53 -34.95 7.93 4.07
CA ALA A 53 -35.99 8.94 4.15
C ALA A 53 -35.96 9.65 5.52
N ASP A 54 -35.60 10.94 5.50
CA ASP A 54 -35.43 11.90 6.62
C ASP A 54 -34.00 12.26 7.07
N GLU A 55 -32.92 11.61 6.61
CA GLU A 55 -31.55 12.06 6.95
C GLU A 55 -30.54 11.82 5.83
N VAL A 56 -29.93 12.91 5.33
CA VAL A 56 -28.83 12.84 4.35
C VAL A 56 -27.58 12.31 5.07
N VAL A 57 -27.39 11.00 5.05
CA VAL A 57 -26.16 10.38 5.54
C VAL A 57 -25.04 10.76 4.56
N GLY A 58 -24.11 11.60 5.03
CA GLY A 58 -22.98 12.08 4.23
C GLY A 58 -22.11 10.93 3.69
N ASN A 59 -21.45 11.16 2.55
CA ASN A 59 -20.56 10.17 1.94
C ASN A 59 -19.41 9.80 2.89
N SER A 60 -19.10 8.51 3.01
CA SER A 60 -18.01 8.03 3.85
C SER A 60 -16.75 7.84 3.02
N ILE A 61 -15.66 8.45 3.47
CA ILE A 61 -14.33 8.32 2.86
C ILE A 61 -13.42 7.64 3.86
N ALA A 62 -12.89 6.48 3.49
CA ALA A 62 -11.89 5.76 4.27
C ALA A 62 -10.58 5.72 3.49
N ASN A 63 -9.51 6.23 4.11
CA ASN A 63 -8.15 6.07 3.63
C ASN A 63 -7.38 5.22 4.63
N ASN A 64 -6.79 4.13 4.17
CA ASN A 64 -5.89 3.30 4.96
C ASN A 64 -4.52 3.29 4.31
N ALA A 65 -3.50 3.75 5.02
CA ALA A 65 -2.13 3.79 4.56
C ALA A 65 -1.25 2.99 5.54
N VAL A 66 -0.77 1.84 5.10
CA VAL A 66 0.06 0.92 5.87
C VAL A 66 1.48 0.94 5.31
N TRP A 67 2.43 1.29 6.16
CA TRP A 67 3.86 1.19 5.88
C TRP A 67 4.43 0.01 6.64
N ASN A 68 5.07 -0.94 5.94
CA ASN A 68 5.84 -1.99 6.57
C ASN A 68 7.31 -1.85 6.17
N LEU A 69 8.18 -1.81 7.17
CA LEU A 69 9.62 -1.80 7.00
C LEU A 69 10.20 -3.05 7.64
N ASP A 70 10.74 -3.93 6.81
CA ASP A 70 11.42 -5.15 7.22
C ASP A 70 12.92 -4.96 7.04
N SER A 71 13.63 -4.90 8.16
CA SER A 71 15.09 -4.85 8.18
C SER A 71 15.64 -6.14 8.76
N LYS A 72 16.52 -6.81 8.03
CA LYS A 72 17.21 -8.03 8.47
C LYS A 72 18.70 -7.80 8.42
N ILE A 73 19.39 -8.21 9.48
CA ILE A 73 20.84 -8.15 9.61
C ILE A 73 21.35 -9.60 9.66
N ASN A 74 22.27 -9.94 8.77
CA ASN A 74 22.92 -11.24 8.72
C ASN A 74 24.30 -11.16 9.37
N PHE A 75 24.44 -11.75 10.56
CA PHE A 75 25.71 -11.75 11.30
C PHE A 75 26.74 -12.75 10.75
N GLU A 76 26.31 -13.76 9.98
CA GLU A 76 27.20 -14.76 9.40
C GLU A 76 28.06 -14.18 8.28
N THR A 77 27.46 -13.36 7.40
CA THR A 77 28.21 -12.61 6.37
C THR A 77 29.10 -11.55 6.99
N LEU A 78 28.67 -10.89 8.08
CA LEU A 78 29.52 -9.93 8.81
C LEU A 78 30.77 -10.60 9.41
N TYR A 79 30.60 -11.76 10.05
CA TYR A 79 31.69 -12.48 10.71
C TYR A 79 32.69 -13.05 9.70
N ASN A 80 32.21 -13.66 8.61
CA ASN A 80 33.06 -14.22 7.56
C ASN A 80 33.87 -13.17 6.79
N LYS A 81 33.46 -11.90 6.86
CA LYS A 81 34.18 -10.78 6.24
C LYS A 81 35.32 -10.21 7.06
N ASN A 82 35.30 -10.46 8.38
CA ASN A 82 36.25 -9.91 9.34
C ASN A 82 37.33 -10.93 9.74
N LYS A 83 37.44 -12.03 8.99
CA LYS A 83 38.44 -13.09 9.15
C LYS A 83 39.30 -13.17 7.89
#